data_AF-A0A2N2G4U6-F1
#
_entry.id   AF-A0A2N2G4U6-F1
#
_cell.length_a   1.000
_cell.length_b   1.000
_cell.length_c   1.000
_cell.angle_alpha   90.00
_cell.angle_beta   90.00
_cell.angle_gamma   90.00
#
_symmetry.space_group_name_H-M   'P 1'
#
loop_
_entity.id
_entity.type
_entity.pdbx_description
1 polymer ?
#
loop_
_entity_poly.entity_id
_entity_poly.type
_entity_poly.pdbx_seq_one_letter_code
_entity_poly.pdbx_strand_id
1 'polypeptide(L)'
;MSLLDQASVVYFRAQGLALSDEDKADLYSRRTEVYLLQKNLAAANRVLCYVQNIYKDTEYLGEFDYLAGKLNELQGKKKEALAHYAKATAASPVPAKIKVYAEARLRMLASLGQYAEGVDFLARARQKQWLGAESLQGWYREFGDGLIGQEKVKAAIAAYLSGVNGDMPKETKAAQQIHLQLGDLFRKAREMEKGRGHLQKAQAGPDELLRKKAKSTLNQIEIDLGKKPGRVAR
;
A
#
# COMPACT_ATOMS: atom_id res chain seq x y z
N MET A 1 5.32 36.54 6.10
CA MET A 1 6.35 35.51 5.84
C MET A 1 5.87 34.21 6.47
N SER A 2 5.61 33.17 5.68
CA SER A 2 5.10 31.89 6.21
C SER A 2 6.20 31.11 6.94
N LEU A 3 5.82 30.12 7.75
CA LEU A 3 6.78 29.20 8.39
C LEU A 3 7.62 28.45 7.35
N LEU A 4 7.04 28.13 6.18
CA LEU A 4 7.77 27.50 5.08
C LEU A 4 8.81 28.45 4.45
N ASP A 5 8.50 29.74 4.35
CA ASP A 5 9.45 30.74 3.85
C ASP A 5 10.63 30.88 4.81
N GLN A 6 10.36 30.91 6.12
CA GLN A 6 11.41 30.94 7.15
C GLN A 6 12.29 29.68 7.08
N ALA A 7 11.67 28.50 7.02
CA ALA A 7 12.39 27.23 6.88
C ALA A 7 13.27 27.19 5.62
N SER A 8 12.74 27.66 4.48
CA SER A 8 13.50 27.70 3.23
C SER A 8 14.76 28.57 3.31
N VAL A 9 14.69 29.71 4.00
CA VAL A 9 15.82 30.60 4.23
C VAL A 9 16.82 29.98 5.20
N VAL A 10 16.35 29.38 6.30
CA VAL A 10 17.21 28.71 7.28
C VAL A 10 17.98 27.56 6.63
N TYR A 11 17.30 26.68 5.90
CA TYR A 11 17.98 25.56 5.22
C TYR A 11 18.92 26.02 4.12
N PHE A 12 18.59 27.09 3.38
CA PHE A 12 19.52 27.67 2.42
C PHE A 12 20.78 28.22 3.09
N ARG A 13 20.66 28.92 4.22
CA ARG A 13 21.82 29.45 4.95
C ARG A 13 22.67 28.35 5.57
N ALA A 14 22.03 27.31 6.11
CA ALA A 14 22.72 26.17 6.74
C ALA A 14 23.64 25.41 5.78
N GLN A 15 23.43 25.51 4.45
CA GLN A 15 24.31 24.87 3.46
C GLN A 15 25.76 25.39 3.49
N GLY A 16 25.98 26.59 4.04
CA GLY A 16 27.30 27.19 4.18
C GLY A 16 28.07 26.73 5.43
N LEU A 17 27.45 25.90 6.28
CA LEU A 17 28.08 25.37 7.48
C LEU A 17 28.96 24.16 7.15
N ALA A 18 29.99 23.95 7.97
CA ALA A 18 30.80 22.73 7.92
C ALA A 18 30.00 21.58 8.55
N LEU A 19 29.25 20.86 7.71
CA LEU A 19 28.39 19.74 8.09
C LEU A 19 29.00 18.39 7.68
N SER A 20 28.67 17.34 8.44
CA SER A 20 28.91 15.96 8.02
C SER A 20 28.11 15.62 6.75
N ASP A 21 28.45 14.55 6.06
CA ASP A 21 27.69 14.15 4.86
C ASP A 21 26.28 13.68 5.20
N GLU A 22 26.08 13.08 6.38
CA GLU A 22 24.77 12.74 6.92
C GLU A 22 23.91 14.00 7.14
N ASP A 23 24.46 15.00 7.84
CA ASP A 23 23.77 16.26 8.12
C ASP A 23 23.47 17.03 6.83
N LYS A 24 24.38 16.99 5.84
CA LYS A 24 24.12 17.56 4.52
C LYS A 24 22.99 16.84 3.81
N ALA A 25 22.98 15.50 3.82
CA ALA A 25 21.91 14.73 3.19
C ALA A 25 20.55 15.01 3.84
N ASP A 26 20.48 15.08 5.17
CA ASP A 26 19.26 15.46 5.90
C ASP A 26 18.83 16.90 5.56
N LEU A 27 19.78 17.86 5.57
CA LEU A 27 19.52 19.25 5.19
C LEU A 27 18.92 19.36 3.78
N TYR A 28 19.51 18.68 2.80
CA TYR A 28 19.01 18.70 1.43
C TYR A 28 17.65 18.03 1.28
N SER A 29 17.41 16.95 2.02
CA SER A 29 16.11 16.25 2.03
C SER A 29 15.03 17.20 2.55
N ARG A 30 15.23 17.81 3.72
CA ARG A 30 14.30 18.79 4.32
C ARG A 30 14.07 20.00 3.44
N ARG A 31 15.13 20.52 2.82
CA ARG A 31 15.03 21.66 1.89
C ARG A 31 14.16 21.30 0.68
N THR A 32 14.32 20.10 0.15
CA THR A 32 13.49 19.59 -0.95
C THR A 32 12.04 19.45 -0.52
N GLU A 33 11.76 18.87 0.65
CA GLU A 33 10.41 18.74 1.20
C GLU A 33 9.72 20.10 1.35
N VAL A 34 10.41 21.10 1.91
CA VAL A 34 9.88 22.47 2.03
C VAL A 34 9.51 23.04 0.66
N TYR A 35 10.36 22.88 -0.35
CA TYR A 35 10.03 23.34 -1.70
C TYR A 35 8.84 22.59 -2.31
N LEU A 36 8.68 21.29 -2.06
CA LEU A 36 7.51 20.53 -2.49
C LEU A 36 6.23 21.02 -1.79
N LEU A 37 6.29 21.32 -0.49
CA LEU A 37 5.17 21.88 0.27
C LEU A 37 4.78 23.28 -0.21
N GLN A 38 5.76 24.12 -0.54
CA GLN A 38 5.57 25.45 -1.13
C GLN A 38 5.09 25.40 -2.59
N LYS A 39 4.98 24.21 -3.20
CA LYS A 39 4.74 24.03 -4.66
C LYS A 39 5.79 24.71 -5.53
N ASN A 40 6.98 24.97 -4.99
CA ASN A 40 8.13 25.46 -5.77
C ASN A 40 8.84 24.27 -6.44
N LEU A 41 8.16 23.67 -7.41
CA LEU A 41 8.62 22.45 -8.07
C LEU A 41 9.94 22.63 -8.83
N ALA A 42 10.19 23.84 -9.33
CA ALA A 42 11.45 24.17 -10.01
C ALA A 42 12.64 24.16 -9.04
N ALA A 43 12.49 24.75 -7.84
CA ALA A 43 13.54 24.73 -6.82
C ALA A 43 13.76 23.31 -6.28
N ALA A 44 12.69 22.56 -6.01
CA ALA A 44 12.79 21.15 -5.62
C ALA A 44 13.56 20.33 -6.65
N ASN A 45 13.23 20.48 -7.95
CA ASN A 45 13.92 19.78 -9.03
C ASN A 45 15.42 20.12 -9.09
N ARG A 46 15.79 21.39 -8.93
CA ARG A 46 17.20 21.80 -8.94
C ARG A 46 17.99 21.15 -7.79
N VAL A 47 17.42 21.11 -6.60
CA VAL A 47 18.06 20.42 -5.46
C VAL A 47 18.19 18.93 -5.77
N LEU A 48 17.13 18.29 -6.24
CA LEU A 48 17.13 16.86 -6.58
C LEU A 48 18.17 16.48 -7.63
N CYS A 49 18.29 17.23 -8.74
CA CYS A 49 19.31 16.98 -9.75
C CYS A 49 20.74 17.08 -9.18
N TYR A 50 20.97 18.04 -8.27
CA TYR A 50 22.27 18.21 -7.62
C TYR A 50 22.59 17.04 -6.68
N VAL A 51 21.67 16.71 -5.76
CA VAL A 51 21.88 15.71 -4.71
C VAL A 51 21.95 14.29 -5.25
N GLN A 52 21.15 13.97 -6.27
CA GLN A 52 21.21 12.65 -6.92
C GLN A 52 22.54 12.42 -7.62
N ASN A 53 23.24 13.47 -8.06
CA ASN A 53 24.57 13.33 -8.67
C ASN A 53 25.66 13.11 -7.61
N ILE A 54 25.64 13.86 -6.50
CA ILE A 54 26.68 13.76 -5.45
C ILE A 54 26.49 12.53 -4.55
N TYR A 55 25.25 12.03 -4.39
CA TYR A 55 24.93 10.87 -3.54
C TYR A 55 24.58 9.61 -4.35
N LYS A 56 24.94 9.56 -5.64
CA LYS A 56 24.55 8.45 -6.54
C LYS A 56 24.99 7.05 -6.09
N ASP A 57 26.03 6.96 -5.25
CA ASP A 57 26.60 5.70 -4.77
C ASP A 57 26.52 5.58 -3.23
N THR A 58 25.60 6.30 -2.59
CA THR A 58 25.44 6.29 -1.12
C THR A 58 24.07 5.78 -0.69
N GLU A 59 23.94 5.44 0.60
CA GLU A 59 22.68 5.00 1.20
C GLU A 59 21.57 6.08 1.19
N TYR A 60 21.94 7.35 1.01
CA TYR A 60 21.00 8.47 0.96
C TYR A 60 20.24 8.57 -0.36
N LEU A 61 20.71 7.90 -1.43
CA LEU A 61 20.07 7.97 -2.75
C LEU A 61 18.59 7.58 -2.69
N GLY A 62 18.23 6.60 -1.86
CA GLY A 62 16.85 6.14 -1.72
C GLY A 62 15.88 7.25 -1.26
N GLU A 63 16.32 8.15 -0.38
CA GLU A 63 15.53 9.31 0.04
C GLU A 63 15.31 10.29 -1.12
N PHE A 64 16.37 10.60 -1.87
CA PHE A 64 16.26 11.52 -2.99
C PHE A 64 15.43 10.94 -4.14
N ASP A 65 15.49 9.63 -4.38
CA ASP A 65 14.57 8.97 -5.29
C ASP A 65 13.13 9.04 -4.80
N TYR A 66 12.87 8.87 -3.51
CA TYR A 66 11.52 9.05 -2.96
C TYR A 66 11.00 10.48 -3.17
N LEU A 67 11.82 11.50 -2.89
CA LEU A 67 11.46 12.91 -3.08
C LEU A 67 11.28 13.28 -4.56
N ALA A 68 12.07 12.69 -5.46
CA ALA A 68 11.85 12.80 -6.91
C ALA A 68 10.53 12.14 -7.34
N GLY A 69 10.13 11.04 -6.69
CA GLY A 69 8.81 10.45 -6.85
C GLY A 69 7.69 11.42 -6.46
N LYS A 70 7.82 12.08 -5.31
CA LYS A 70 6.86 13.11 -4.85
C LYS A 70 6.78 14.30 -5.79
N LEU A 71 7.92 14.78 -6.30
CA LEU A 71 7.95 15.85 -7.30
C LEU A 71 7.15 15.48 -8.55
N ASN A 72 7.42 14.30 -9.13
CA ASN A 72 6.73 13.84 -10.33
C ASN A 72 5.23 13.64 -10.10
N GLU A 73 4.85 13.14 -8.94
CA GLU A 73 3.45 13.02 -8.55
C GLU A 73 2.74 14.38 -8.49
N LEU A 74 3.38 15.40 -7.90
CA LEU A 74 2.84 16.77 -7.88
C LEU A 74 2.76 17.40 -9.28
N GLN A 75 3.55 16.92 -10.24
CA GLN A 75 3.48 17.31 -11.65
C GLN A 75 2.46 16.49 -12.46
N GLY A 76 1.75 15.55 -11.84
CA GLY A 76 0.83 14.64 -12.53
C GLY A 76 1.51 13.52 -13.33
N LYS A 77 2.84 13.42 -13.26
CA LYS A 77 3.68 12.42 -13.95
C LYS A 77 3.72 11.11 -13.16
N LYS A 78 2.59 10.40 -13.14
CA LYS A 78 2.41 9.22 -12.29
C LYS A 78 3.34 8.06 -12.61
N LYS A 79 3.64 7.81 -13.89
CA LYS A 79 4.51 6.69 -14.30
C LYS A 79 5.96 6.93 -13.87
N GLU A 80 6.42 8.16 -14.03
CA GLU A 80 7.73 8.64 -13.60
C GLU A 80 7.85 8.60 -12.08
N ALA A 81 6.79 9.03 -11.37
CA ALA A 81 6.72 8.92 -9.91
C ALA A 81 6.87 7.47 -9.44
N LEU A 82 6.16 6.52 -10.09
CA LEU A 82 6.29 5.10 -9.78
C LEU A 82 7.71 4.59 -9.99
N ALA A 83 8.36 4.95 -11.10
CA ALA A 83 9.73 4.54 -11.39
C ALA A 83 10.70 5.01 -10.29
N HIS A 84 10.53 6.23 -9.79
CA HIS A 84 11.31 6.75 -8.68
C HIS A 84 11.02 6.03 -7.34
N TYR A 85 9.75 5.77 -7.01
CA TYR A 85 9.43 4.97 -5.82
C TYR A 85 9.97 3.53 -5.90
N ALA A 86 10.03 2.95 -7.10
CA ALA A 86 10.66 1.65 -7.32
C ALA A 86 12.17 1.69 -7.04
N LYS A 87 12.88 2.75 -7.45
CA LYS A 87 14.30 2.95 -7.11
C LYS A 87 14.50 3.13 -5.60
N ALA A 88 13.69 3.98 -4.97
CA ALA A 88 13.75 4.24 -3.52
C ALA A 88 13.60 2.97 -2.67
N THR A 89 12.70 2.06 -3.08
CA THR A 89 12.49 0.78 -2.39
C THR A 89 13.57 -0.27 -2.70
N ALA A 90 14.33 -0.11 -3.78
CA ALA A 90 15.43 -1.01 -4.14
C ALA A 90 16.77 -0.62 -3.50
N ALA A 91 16.96 0.65 -3.15
CA ALA A 91 18.25 1.24 -2.75
C ALA A 91 18.76 0.88 -1.33
N SER A 92 18.46 -0.31 -0.79
CA SER A 92 18.77 -0.68 0.61
C SER A 92 18.50 0.45 1.61
N PRO A 93 17.27 0.99 1.64
CA PRO A 93 16.99 2.20 2.40
C PRO A 93 17.16 1.95 3.91
N VAL A 94 17.51 3.02 4.63
CA VAL A 94 17.53 3.04 6.10
C VAL A 94 16.25 2.39 6.62
N PRO A 95 16.32 1.35 7.50
CA PRO A 95 15.15 0.57 7.92
C PRO A 95 14.00 1.41 8.47
N ALA A 96 14.28 2.58 9.05
CA ALA A 96 13.26 3.51 9.53
C ALA A 96 12.35 4.08 8.42
N LYS A 97 12.83 4.17 7.18
CA LYS A 97 12.14 4.85 6.06
C LYS A 97 11.52 3.90 5.04
N ILE A 98 11.94 2.63 5.00
CA ILE A 98 11.46 1.67 3.99
C ILE A 98 9.93 1.54 3.96
N LYS A 99 9.27 1.60 5.12
CA LYS A 99 7.81 1.57 5.23
C LYS A 99 7.16 2.70 4.40
N VAL A 100 7.68 3.92 4.54
CA VAL A 100 7.16 5.12 3.84
C VAL A 100 7.32 4.96 2.32
N TYR A 101 8.47 4.46 1.87
CA TYR A 101 8.74 4.27 0.44
C TYR A 101 7.86 3.17 -0.16
N ALA A 102 7.69 2.05 0.57
CA ALA A 102 6.83 0.95 0.16
C ALA A 102 5.36 1.39 0.05
N GLU A 103 4.85 2.14 1.02
CA GLU A 103 3.49 2.69 1.00
C GLU A 103 3.28 3.69 -0.15
N ALA A 104 4.28 4.54 -0.43
CA ALA A 104 4.21 5.46 -1.57
C ALA A 104 4.16 4.73 -2.91
N ARG A 105 4.96 3.67 -3.08
CA ARG A 105 4.95 2.82 -4.27
C ARG A 105 3.60 2.11 -4.43
N LEU A 106 3.09 1.48 -3.37
CA LEU A 106 1.81 0.76 -3.39
C LEU A 106 0.65 1.66 -3.79
N ARG A 107 0.57 2.86 -3.19
CA ARG A 107 -0.44 3.85 -3.55
C ARG A 107 -0.33 4.30 -5.01
N MET A 108 0.89 4.47 -5.52
CA MET A 108 1.08 4.85 -6.93
C MET A 108 0.64 3.72 -7.87
N LEU A 109 0.99 2.46 -7.56
CA LEU A 109 0.51 1.28 -8.29
C LEU A 109 -1.03 1.21 -8.30
N ALA A 110 -1.67 1.43 -7.15
CA ALA A 110 -3.12 1.50 -7.03
C ALA A 110 -3.71 2.58 -7.97
N SER A 111 -3.12 3.77 -7.94
CA SER A 111 -3.59 4.93 -8.72
C SER A 111 -3.44 4.78 -10.24
N LEU A 112 -2.57 3.86 -10.67
CA LEU A 112 -2.32 3.49 -12.06
C LEU A 112 -3.09 2.21 -12.46
N GLY A 113 -3.83 1.59 -11.55
CA GLY A 113 -4.51 0.32 -11.80
C GLY A 113 -3.55 -0.87 -11.98
N GLN A 114 -2.29 -0.76 -11.55
CA GLN A 114 -1.28 -1.81 -11.68
C GLN A 114 -1.35 -2.79 -10.51
N TYR A 115 -2.54 -3.36 -10.28
CA TYR A 115 -2.82 -4.18 -9.09
C TYR A 115 -2.04 -5.50 -9.06
N ALA A 116 -1.79 -6.13 -10.21
CA ALA A 116 -1.00 -7.37 -10.27
C ALA A 116 0.46 -7.14 -9.82
N GLU A 117 1.11 -6.11 -10.36
CA GLU A 117 2.46 -5.71 -9.92
C GLU A 117 2.46 -5.30 -8.43
N GLY A 118 1.37 -4.66 -7.98
CA GLY A 118 1.14 -4.37 -6.58
C GLY A 118 1.17 -5.63 -5.69
N VAL A 119 0.47 -6.70 -6.08
CA VAL A 119 0.44 -7.96 -5.33
C VAL A 119 1.83 -8.61 -5.27
N ASP A 120 2.57 -8.60 -6.38
CA ASP A 120 3.95 -9.11 -6.43
C ASP A 120 4.88 -8.31 -5.49
N PHE A 121 4.71 -6.99 -5.45
CA PHE A 121 5.45 -6.14 -4.52
C PHE A 121 5.08 -6.40 -3.05
N LEU A 122 3.80 -6.65 -2.74
CA LEU A 122 3.35 -7.01 -1.39
C LEU A 122 3.97 -8.32 -0.89
N ALA A 123 4.13 -9.31 -1.77
CA ALA A 123 4.79 -10.57 -1.41
C ALA A 123 6.24 -10.34 -0.97
N ARG A 124 6.97 -9.47 -1.69
CA ARG A 124 8.33 -9.06 -1.33
C ARG A 124 8.36 -8.24 -0.04
N ALA A 125 7.45 -7.28 0.11
CA ALA A 125 7.36 -6.46 1.32
C ALA A 125 7.06 -7.30 2.57
N ARG A 126 6.23 -8.34 2.44
CA ARG A 126 5.98 -9.34 3.50
C ARG A 126 7.24 -10.12 3.85
N GLN A 127 7.93 -10.68 2.85
CA GLN A 127 9.16 -11.46 3.08
C GLN A 127 10.24 -10.65 3.78
N LYS A 128 10.37 -9.37 3.41
CA LYS A 128 11.35 -8.44 3.98
C LYS A 128 10.86 -7.72 5.24
N GLN A 129 9.63 -8.00 5.70
CA GLN A 129 9.01 -7.36 6.86
C GLN A 129 8.99 -5.82 6.80
N TRP A 130 8.84 -5.26 5.60
CA TRP A 130 8.82 -3.80 5.39
C TRP A 130 7.52 -3.14 5.85
N LEU A 131 6.45 -3.93 5.93
CA LEU A 131 5.11 -3.48 6.30
C LEU A 131 4.56 -4.39 7.40
N GLY A 132 3.84 -3.79 8.35
CA GLY A 132 3.12 -4.56 9.38
C GLY A 132 1.99 -5.38 8.76
N ALA A 133 1.64 -6.48 9.43
CA ALA A 133 0.68 -7.46 8.90
C ALA A 133 -0.72 -6.87 8.62
N GLU A 134 -1.20 -5.94 9.44
CA GLU A 134 -2.46 -5.23 9.18
C GLU A 134 -2.40 -4.35 7.92
N SER A 135 -1.29 -3.63 7.71
CA SER A 135 -1.09 -2.80 6.51
C SER A 135 -1.03 -3.67 5.27
N LEU A 136 -0.27 -4.78 5.31
CA LEU A 136 -0.24 -5.76 4.23
C LEU A 136 -1.63 -6.30 3.89
N GLN A 137 -2.41 -6.67 4.91
CA GLN A 137 -3.76 -7.18 4.73
C GLN A 137 -4.69 -6.13 4.10
N GLY A 138 -4.59 -4.87 4.50
CA GLY A 138 -5.31 -3.76 3.86
C GLY A 138 -4.99 -3.61 2.38
N TRP A 139 -3.70 -3.70 2.01
CA TRP A 139 -3.27 -3.63 0.62
C TRP A 139 -3.65 -4.85 -0.21
N TYR A 140 -3.56 -6.07 0.33
CA TYR A 140 -4.04 -7.28 -0.35
C TYR A 140 -5.54 -7.20 -0.66
N ARG A 141 -6.33 -6.63 0.27
CA ARG A 141 -7.75 -6.35 0.02
C ARG A 141 -7.91 -5.37 -1.14
N GLU A 142 -7.29 -4.20 -1.06
CA GLU A 142 -7.43 -3.14 -2.08
C GLU A 142 -7.02 -3.62 -3.48
N PHE A 143 -5.91 -4.35 -3.59
CA PHE A 143 -5.48 -4.90 -4.88
C PHE A 143 -6.34 -6.07 -5.34
N GLY A 144 -6.85 -6.89 -4.43
CA GLY A 144 -7.85 -7.91 -4.76
C GLY A 144 -9.10 -7.28 -5.36
N ASP A 145 -9.64 -6.22 -4.73
CA ASP A 145 -10.81 -5.48 -5.21
C ASP A 145 -10.54 -4.87 -6.60
N GLY A 146 -9.37 -4.26 -6.78
CA GLY A 146 -8.92 -3.72 -8.07
C GLY A 146 -8.80 -4.78 -9.17
N LEU A 147 -8.29 -5.97 -8.85
CA LEU A 147 -8.20 -7.10 -9.78
C LEU A 147 -9.59 -7.64 -10.16
N ILE A 148 -10.55 -7.65 -9.24
CA ILE A 148 -11.95 -7.96 -9.57
C ILE A 148 -12.52 -6.94 -10.56
N GLY A 149 -12.26 -5.64 -10.34
CA GLY A 149 -12.66 -4.58 -11.27
C GLY A 149 -12.05 -4.71 -12.67
N GLN A 150 -10.93 -5.43 -12.80
CA GLN A 150 -10.29 -5.77 -14.08
C GLN A 150 -10.67 -7.16 -14.61
N GLU A 151 -11.68 -7.80 -14.02
CA GLU A 151 -12.14 -9.16 -14.37
C GLU A 151 -11.05 -10.26 -14.20
N LYS A 152 -9.97 -9.95 -13.47
CA LYS A 152 -8.86 -10.89 -13.19
C LYS A 152 -9.16 -11.74 -11.96
N VAL A 153 -10.27 -12.48 -12.00
CA VAL A 153 -10.82 -13.22 -10.84
C VAL A 153 -9.80 -14.17 -10.20
N LYS A 154 -9.05 -14.95 -11.00
CA LYS A 154 -8.04 -15.88 -10.47
C LYS A 154 -6.94 -15.16 -9.68
N ALA A 155 -6.46 -14.02 -10.20
CA ALA A 155 -5.44 -13.22 -9.53
C ALA A 155 -5.98 -12.56 -8.25
N ALA A 156 -7.23 -12.08 -8.28
CA ALA A 156 -7.89 -11.53 -7.10
C ALA A 156 -8.01 -12.57 -5.97
N ILE A 157 -8.44 -13.80 -6.28
CA ILE A 157 -8.50 -14.90 -5.30
C ILE A 157 -7.12 -15.15 -4.69
N ALA A 158 -6.07 -15.20 -5.49
CA ALA A 158 -4.70 -15.38 -4.98
C ALA A 158 -4.26 -14.23 -4.06
N ALA A 159 -4.54 -12.98 -4.43
CA ALA A 159 -4.23 -11.80 -3.62
C ALA A 159 -4.97 -11.84 -2.27
N TYR A 160 -6.27 -12.11 -2.30
CA TYR A 160 -7.08 -12.25 -1.10
C TYR A 160 -6.59 -13.37 -0.19
N LEU A 161 -6.29 -14.56 -0.72
CA LEU A 161 -5.75 -15.67 0.07
C LEU A 161 -4.44 -15.28 0.75
N SER A 162 -3.54 -14.59 0.04
CA SER A 162 -2.30 -14.05 0.64
C SER A 162 -2.56 -13.09 1.80
N GLY A 163 -3.66 -12.33 1.76
CA GLY A 163 -4.07 -11.40 2.82
C GLY A 163 -4.71 -12.04 4.06
N VAL A 164 -5.05 -13.34 4.05
CA VAL A 164 -5.68 -14.03 5.19
C VAL A 164 -4.99 -15.33 5.61
N ASN A 165 -3.92 -15.72 4.92
CA ASN A 165 -3.14 -16.92 5.22
C ASN A 165 -1.91 -16.65 6.09
N GLY A 166 -1.44 -17.69 6.78
CA GLY A 166 -0.22 -17.66 7.59
C GLY A 166 -0.39 -16.86 8.88
N ASP A 167 0.54 -15.94 9.12
CA ASP A 167 0.63 -15.05 10.29
C ASP A 167 -0.25 -13.79 10.19
N MET A 168 -1.14 -13.72 9.20
CA MET A 168 -2.03 -12.56 9.03
C MET A 168 -3.04 -12.42 10.19
N PRO A 169 -3.34 -11.20 10.66
CA PRO A 169 -4.36 -10.94 11.65
C PRO A 169 -5.73 -11.49 11.24
N LYS A 170 -6.41 -12.17 12.17
CA LYS A 170 -7.71 -12.83 11.92
C LYS A 170 -8.91 -11.95 12.26
N GLU A 171 -8.79 -11.11 13.28
CA GLU A 171 -9.90 -10.34 13.87
C GLU A 171 -9.89 -8.88 13.43
N THR A 172 -9.59 -8.62 12.16
CA THR A 172 -9.64 -7.27 11.59
C THR A 172 -10.82 -7.13 10.65
N LYS A 173 -11.26 -5.88 10.45
CA LYS A 173 -12.26 -5.56 9.42
C LYS A 173 -11.77 -5.96 8.01
N ALA A 174 -10.48 -5.79 7.72
CA ALA A 174 -9.91 -6.14 6.42
C ALA A 174 -9.94 -7.66 6.18
N ALA A 175 -9.54 -8.48 7.17
CA ALA A 175 -9.65 -9.94 7.10
C ALA A 175 -11.08 -10.40 6.84
N GLN A 176 -12.03 -9.80 7.56
CA GLN A 176 -13.45 -10.11 7.41
C GLN A 176 -13.98 -9.76 6.02
N GLN A 177 -13.60 -8.61 5.46
CA GLN A 177 -13.94 -8.21 4.09
C GLN A 177 -13.35 -9.17 3.06
N ILE A 178 -12.07 -9.54 3.21
CA ILE A 178 -11.42 -10.49 2.31
C ILE A 178 -12.15 -11.84 2.34
N HIS A 179 -12.49 -12.34 3.52
CA HIS A 179 -13.25 -13.59 3.67
C HIS A 179 -14.65 -13.51 3.04
N LEU A 180 -15.34 -12.37 3.16
CA LEU A 180 -16.62 -12.18 2.48
C LEU A 180 -16.45 -12.29 0.94
N GLN A 181 -15.46 -11.59 0.38
CA GLN A 181 -15.18 -11.61 -1.06
C GLN A 181 -14.78 -13.00 -1.55
N LEU A 182 -13.86 -13.69 -0.86
CA LEU A 182 -13.49 -15.06 -1.18
C LEU A 182 -14.70 -16.01 -1.16
N GLY A 183 -15.57 -15.84 -0.16
CA GLY A 183 -16.82 -16.59 -0.05
C GLY A 183 -17.69 -16.47 -1.31
N ASP A 184 -17.94 -15.24 -1.74
CA ASP A 184 -18.73 -14.95 -2.93
C ASP A 184 -18.07 -15.44 -4.23
N LEU A 185 -16.75 -15.28 -4.35
CA LEU A 185 -15.99 -15.72 -5.53
C LEU A 185 -15.98 -17.24 -5.68
N PHE A 186 -15.74 -17.99 -4.60
CA PHE A 186 -15.79 -19.45 -4.65
C PHE A 186 -17.20 -19.97 -4.93
N ARG A 187 -18.24 -19.32 -4.37
CA ARG A 187 -19.63 -19.64 -4.70
C ARG A 187 -19.90 -19.49 -6.20
N LYS A 188 -19.48 -18.37 -6.81
CA LYS A 188 -19.60 -18.13 -8.26
C LYS A 188 -18.81 -19.17 -9.07
N ALA A 189 -17.67 -19.62 -8.57
CA ALA A 189 -16.87 -20.69 -9.16
C ALA A 189 -17.44 -22.12 -8.92
N ARG A 190 -18.61 -22.25 -8.29
CA ARG A 190 -19.24 -23.52 -7.88
C ARG A 190 -18.43 -24.34 -6.86
N GLU A 191 -17.46 -23.72 -6.19
CA GLU A 191 -16.69 -24.31 -5.10
C GLU A 191 -17.39 -24.04 -3.74
N MET A 192 -18.61 -24.56 -3.60
CA MET A 192 -19.54 -24.18 -2.52
C MET A 192 -18.98 -24.39 -1.11
N GLU A 193 -18.31 -25.50 -0.84
CA GLU A 193 -17.74 -25.77 0.49
C GLU A 193 -16.61 -24.81 0.86
N LYS A 194 -15.74 -24.45 -0.09
CA LYS A 194 -14.71 -23.43 0.14
C LYS A 194 -15.34 -22.07 0.38
N GLY A 195 -16.35 -21.71 -0.43
CA GLY A 195 -17.12 -20.48 -0.25
C GLY A 195 -17.76 -20.40 1.14
N ARG A 196 -18.41 -21.49 1.58
CA ARG A 196 -19.03 -21.61 2.90
C ARG A 196 -18.02 -21.41 4.02
N GLY A 197 -16.86 -22.05 3.95
CA GLY A 197 -15.81 -21.91 4.96
C GLY A 197 -15.31 -20.47 5.12
N HIS A 198 -15.18 -19.73 4.01
CA HIS A 198 -14.81 -18.31 4.07
C HIS A 198 -15.95 -17.42 4.59
N LEU A 199 -17.19 -17.67 4.18
CA LEU A 199 -18.34 -16.91 4.69
C LEU A 199 -18.56 -17.12 6.19
N GLN A 200 -18.31 -18.32 6.72
CA GLN A 200 -18.36 -18.57 8.17
C GLN A 200 -17.34 -17.72 8.94
N LYS A 201 -16.11 -17.61 8.42
CA LYS A 201 -15.09 -16.71 9.00
C LYS A 201 -15.52 -15.25 8.93
N ALA A 202 -16.12 -14.82 7.80
CA ALA A 202 -16.67 -13.47 7.68
C ALA A 202 -17.84 -13.20 8.65
N GLN A 203 -18.66 -14.21 8.94
CA GLN A 203 -19.75 -14.13 9.91
C GLN A 203 -19.27 -14.06 11.36
N ALA A 204 -18.10 -14.62 11.67
CA ALA A 204 -17.47 -14.53 12.99
C ALA A 204 -16.68 -13.24 13.22
N GLY A 205 -16.46 -12.43 12.18
CA GLY A 205 -15.62 -11.22 12.27
C GLY A 205 -16.26 -10.05 13.04
N PRO A 206 -15.48 -9.00 13.34
CA PRO A 206 -15.89 -7.95 14.27
C PRO A 206 -16.95 -6.98 13.74
N ASP A 207 -17.03 -6.71 12.43
CA ASP A 207 -17.96 -5.74 11.84
C ASP A 207 -19.37 -6.34 11.66
N GLU A 208 -20.37 -5.77 12.33
CA GLU A 208 -21.73 -6.31 12.36
C GLU A 208 -22.41 -6.34 10.99
N LEU A 209 -22.17 -5.33 10.14
CA LEU A 209 -22.78 -5.24 8.83
C LEU A 209 -22.24 -6.34 7.91
N LEU A 210 -20.93 -6.59 7.95
CA LEU A 210 -20.31 -7.68 7.20
C LEU A 210 -20.76 -9.06 7.72
N ARG A 211 -20.98 -9.20 9.03
CA ARG A 211 -21.55 -10.45 9.60
C ARG A 211 -22.94 -10.74 9.07
N LYS A 212 -23.82 -9.72 9.04
CA LYS A 212 -25.18 -9.84 8.50
C LYS A 212 -25.16 -10.24 7.02
N LYS A 213 -24.29 -9.63 6.22
CA LYS A 213 -24.10 -9.99 4.81
C LYS A 213 -23.66 -11.45 4.65
N ALA A 214 -22.61 -11.86 5.37
CA ALA A 214 -22.11 -13.23 5.32
C ALA A 214 -23.19 -14.26 5.70
N LYS A 215 -23.94 -14.00 6.78
CA LYS A 215 -25.06 -14.85 7.23
C LYS A 215 -26.14 -14.96 6.15
N SER A 216 -26.51 -13.85 5.50
CA SER A 216 -27.50 -13.88 4.42
C SER A 216 -27.02 -14.74 3.25
N THR A 217 -25.76 -14.61 2.85
CA THR A 217 -25.19 -15.42 1.76
C THR A 217 -25.14 -16.91 2.15
N LEU A 218 -24.78 -17.24 3.40
CA LEU A 218 -24.78 -18.62 3.89
C LEU A 218 -26.17 -19.26 3.84
N ASN A 219 -27.20 -18.54 4.29
CA ASN A 219 -28.57 -19.01 4.23
C ASN A 219 -29.00 -19.28 2.78
N GLN A 220 -28.61 -18.43 1.84
CA GLN A 220 -28.90 -18.65 0.42
C GLN A 220 -28.24 -19.93 -0.10
N ILE A 221 -26.98 -20.18 0.26
CA ILE A 221 -26.27 -21.41 -0.12
C ILE A 221 -27.00 -22.65 0.43
N GLU A 222 -27.49 -22.61 1.66
CA GLU A 222 -28.21 -23.74 2.25
C GLU A 222 -29.53 -24.03 1.52
N ILE A 223 -30.25 -22.98 1.15
CA ILE A 223 -31.47 -23.07 0.32
C ILE A 223 -31.13 -23.67 -1.05
N ASP A 224 -30.10 -23.16 -1.73
CA ASP A 224 -29.68 -23.62 -3.05
C ASP A 224 -29.22 -25.10 -3.04
N LEU A 225 -28.67 -25.57 -1.91
CA LEU A 225 -28.27 -26.97 -1.70
C LEU A 225 -29.43 -27.87 -1.21
N GLY A 226 -30.65 -27.36 -1.11
CA GLY A 226 -31.82 -28.12 -0.66
C GLY A 226 -31.81 -28.46 0.83
N LYS A 227 -30.91 -27.88 1.62
CA LYS A 227 -30.88 -28.01 3.08
C LYS A 227 -31.84 -26.96 3.66
N LYS A 228 -33.03 -27.40 4.09
CA LYS A 228 -33.99 -26.50 4.75
C LYS A 228 -33.29 -25.78 5.92
N PRO A 229 -33.38 -24.44 6.02
CA PRO A 229 -32.83 -23.73 7.16
C PRO A 229 -33.52 -24.25 8.42
N GLY A 230 -32.71 -24.72 9.39
CA GLY A 230 -33.21 -25.17 10.68
C GLY A 230 -34.03 -24.06 11.32
N ARG A 231 -35.36 -24.25 11.40
CA ARG A 231 -36.23 -23.36 12.17
C ARG A 231 -35.75 -23.41 13.61
N VAL A 232 -35.24 -22.29 14.10
CA VAL A 232 -35.09 -22.07 15.54
C VAL A 232 -36.50 -22.05 16.11
N ALA A 233 -36.85 -23.12 16.84
CA ALA A 233 -38.07 -23.17 17.63
C ALA A 233 -38.01 -22.03 18.66
N ARG A 234 -39.11 -21.27 18.74
CA ARG A 234 -39.31 -20.20 19.71
C ARG A 234 -39.34 -20.76 21.13
#